data_AF-A0A819WLP8-F1
#
_entry.id   AF-A0A819WLP8-F1
#
_cell.length_a   1.000
_cell.length_b   1.000
_cell.length_c   1.000
_cell.angle_alpha   90.00
_cell.angle_beta   90.00
_cell.angle_gamma   90.00
#
_symmetry.space_group_name_H-M   'P 1'
#
loop_
_entity.id
_entity.type
_entity.pdbx_description
1 polymer ?
#
loop_
_entity_poly.entity_id
_entity_poly.type
_entity_poly.pdbx_seq_one_letter_code
_entity_poly.pdbx_strand_id
1 'polypeptide(L)'
;MLVIFAVFSFSFAQHIIVSNAHGASYNDNDQPEKFYVTHEAWFNISIRENKISSAPIRTERIVIALFGDICPMTVTNFITITKGLRRGSEKYLYKGTPFHRIVRDFVIQTGDFTHGDGTGGKSIYGDKFIDENFILSHRSPGWVSMANYGKDTNGSQWFITLVPARWLDGHHVAFGRVISGMDFVYELGEMETFKGTSIPKRYIAIDDCGLNEMTKYELSYEQLGSYTDLAATKEERDHGKKLLDFYNVRNRELLFYDVKVDETAATMEDLTKMIQAAEYMERQVYDNLIEVRLAAHIEKDYPTVHFIESQMLEEQTTALKYMYDLVKRIERNSDNSTILLQMMDQDLRKKQVKKP
;
A
#
# COMPACT_ATOMS: atom_id res chain seq x y z
N MET A 1 6.48 -20.83 -2.82
CA MET A 1 7.41 -20.71 -3.96
C MET A 1 6.91 -19.54 -4.80
N LEU A 2 7.45 -18.34 -4.78
CA LEU A 2 8.58 -17.75 -4.07
C LEU A 2 8.04 -16.65 -3.12
N VAL A 3 8.10 -16.89 -1.82
CA VAL A 3 7.91 -15.88 -0.78
C VAL A 3 9.09 -16.05 0.15
N ILE A 4 9.53 -14.93 0.73
CA ILE A 4 10.37 -14.79 1.93
C ILE A 4 11.73 -14.13 1.63
N PHE A 5 11.72 -12.81 1.81
CA PHE A 5 12.80 -12.02 2.44
C PHE A 5 14.20 -12.19 1.84
N ALA A 6 14.44 -11.54 0.71
CA ALA A 6 15.73 -10.88 0.54
C ALA A 6 15.51 -9.37 0.62
N VAL A 7 16.52 -8.71 1.18
CA VAL A 7 16.62 -7.27 1.42
C VAL A 7 15.88 -6.78 2.67
N PHE A 8 16.46 -7.09 3.83
CA PHE A 8 16.50 -6.13 4.94
C PHE A 8 17.48 -5.03 4.51
N SER A 9 16.99 -3.96 3.88
CA SER A 9 17.56 -2.60 3.79
C SER A 9 17.03 -1.82 2.55
N PHE A 10 16.85 -0.49 2.69
CA PHE A 10 16.73 0.55 1.63
C PHE A 10 15.40 0.87 0.93
N SER A 11 15.06 2.13 0.62
CA SER A 11 15.89 3.35 0.54
C SER A 11 15.09 4.65 0.65
N PHE A 12 15.79 5.69 1.12
CA PHE A 12 15.67 7.08 0.64
C PHE A 12 15.96 7.10 -0.87
N ALA A 13 14.93 6.84 -1.68
CA ALA A 13 14.94 7.04 -3.13
C ALA A 13 13.51 7.42 -3.58
N GLN A 14 13.13 8.68 -3.41
CA GLN A 14 12.05 9.24 -4.21
C GLN A 14 12.67 9.76 -5.51
N HIS A 15 12.42 9.06 -6.62
CA HIS A 15 12.33 9.75 -7.90
C HIS A 15 11.15 9.22 -8.73
N ILE A 16 10.39 10.21 -9.19
CA ILE A 16 9.29 10.20 -10.14
C ILE A 16 9.70 9.52 -11.45
N ILE A 17 8.84 8.63 -11.95
CA ILE A 17 8.69 8.39 -13.40
C ILE A 17 7.21 8.53 -13.75
N VAL A 18 6.88 9.64 -14.42
CA VAL A 18 5.71 9.79 -15.29
C VAL A 18 6.23 9.84 -16.72
N SER A 19 5.77 8.92 -17.58
CA SER A 19 5.31 9.17 -18.95
C SER A 19 5.08 7.81 -19.62
N ASN A 20 3.99 7.51 -20.32
CA ASN A 20 3.07 8.36 -21.06
C ASN A 20 1.61 7.94 -20.81
N ALA A 21 0.79 8.88 -20.34
CA ALA A 21 -0.61 8.97 -20.73
C ALA A 21 -1.02 10.44 -20.56
N HIS A 22 -1.45 11.08 -21.65
CA HIS A 22 -2.02 12.41 -21.60
C HIS A 22 -3.36 12.33 -20.83
N GLY A 23 -3.35 12.75 -19.57
CA GLY A 23 -4.47 12.77 -18.63
C GLY A 23 -4.06 13.60 -17.40
N ALA A 24 -5.01 14.17 -16.65
CA ALA A 24 -4.76 15.20 -15.63
C ALA A 24 -3.64 14.83 -14.62
N SER A 25 -2.75 15.78 -14.31
CA SER A 25 -1.55 15.54 -13.51
C SER A 25 -1.86 15.36 -12.02
N TYR A 26 -1.49 14.21 -11.46
CA TYR A 26 -1.41 13.99 -10.01
C TYR A 26 -0.17 14.70 -9.43
N ASN A 27 -0.32 15.39 -8.30
CA ASN A 27 0.74 16.17 -7.65
C ASN A 27 0.83 15.74 -6.17
N ASP A 28 1.99 15.22 -5.76
CA ASP A 28 2.21 14.71 -4.40
C ASP A 28 2.05 15.80 -3.32
N ASN A 29 2.19 17.08 -3.66
CA ASN A 29 2.02 18.19 -2.74
C ASN A 29 0.56 18.47 -2.34
N ASP A 30 -0.41 17.91 -3.05
CA ASP A 30 -1.84 18.18 -2.81
C ASP A 30 -2.46 17.19 -1.81
N GLN A 31 -1.67 16.27 -1.23
CA GLN A 31 -2.18 15.32 -0.25
C GLN A 31 -2.60 15.98 1.06
N PRO A 32 -3.70 15.50 1.67
CA PRO A 32 -4.12 16.00 2.96
C PRO A 32 -3.16 15.49 4.04
N GLU A 33 -2.70 16.38 4.91
CA GLU A 33 -1.93 15.99 6.09
C GLU A 33 -2.77 15.09 7.04
N LYS A 34 -4.09 15.26 7.01
CA LYS A 34 -5.05 14.58 7.88
C LYS A 34 -6.20 13.98 7.11
N PHE A 35 -6.53 12.72 7.42
CA PHE A 35 -7.64 12.00 6.80
C PHE A 35 -8.83 11.97 7.74
N TYR A 36 -9.87 12.74 7.44
CA TYR A 36 -11.11 12.70 8.20
C TYR A 36 -12.09 11.69 7.62
N VAL A 37 -12.51 10.75 8.45
CA VAL A 37 -13.56 9.80 8.11
C VAL A 37 -14.90 10.45 8.37
N THR A 38 -15.68 10.61 7.31
CA THR A 38 -17.02 11.21 7.37
C THR A 38 -18.12 10.17 7.49
N HIS A 39 -17.89 8.99 6.92
CA HIS A 39 -18.83 7.88 6.87
C HIS A 39 -18.07 6.56 6.94
N GLU A 40 -18.72 5.54 7.49
CA GLU A 40 -18.23 4.17 7.50
C GLU A 40 -19.29 3.28 6.88
N ALA A 41 -18.89 2.49 5.88
CA ALA A 41 -19.74 1.52 5.23
C ALA A 41 -19.26 0.11 5.59
N TRP A 42 -20.18 -0.74 6.04
CA TRP A 42 -19.91 -2.15 6.31
C TRP A 42 -20.50 -3.03 5.22
N PHE A 43 -19.80 -4.12 4.90
CA PHE A 43 -20.21 -5.11 3.91
C PHE A 43 -19.99 -6.51 4.48
N ASN A 44 -21.07 -7.30 4.56
CA ASN A 44 -20.97 -8.73 4.81
C ASN A 44 -20.76 -9.42 3.47
N ILE A 45 -19.62 -10.06 3.29
CA ILE A 45 -19.23 -10.71 2.04
C ILE A 45 -19.23 -12.22 2.27
N SER A 46 -19.90 -12.95 1.39
CA SER A 46 -19.99 -14.40 1.45
C SER A 46 -19.20 -15.07 0.33
N ILE A 47 -18.63 -16.23 0.65
CA ILE A 47 -18.01 -17.16 -0.29
C ILE A 47 -18.94 -18.36 -0.43
N ARG A 48 -19.33 -18.69 -1.66
CA ARG A 48 -20.21 -19.82 -2.00
C ARG A 48 -19.55 -20.68 -3.06
N GLU A 49 -19.90 -21.96 -3.09
CA GLU A 49 -19.40 -22.89 -4.12
C GLU A 49 -19.84 -22.45 -5.52
N ASN A 50 -21.10 -22.03 -5.65
CA ASN A 50 -21.66 -21.47 -6.86
C ASN A 50 -22.83 -20.53 -6.51
N LYS A 51 -23.38 -19.85 -7.53
CA LYS A 51 -24.50 -18.89 -7.37
C LYS A 51 -25.79 -19.52 -6.85
N ILE A 52 -25.97 -20.83 -7.03
CA ILE A 52 -27.21 -21.57 -6.68
C ILE A 52 -27.15 -22.10 -5.24
N SER A 53 -25.96 -22.27 -4.67
CA SER A 53 -25.76 -22.78 -3.31
C SER A 53 -26.43 -21.88 -2.26
N SER A 54 -27.33 -22.47 -1.47
CA SER A 54 -28.12 -21.76 -0.45
C SER A 54 -27.27 -21.33 0.74
N ALA A 55 -26.32 -22.16 1.18
CA ALA A 55 -25.45 -21.87 2.31
C ALA A 55 -24.09 -21.31 1.87
N PRO A 56 -23.60 -20.22 2.52
CA PRO A 56 -22.24 -19.76 2.34
C PRO A 56 -21.25 -20.67 3.07
N ILE A 57 -20.08 -20.90 2.45
CA ILE A 57 -18.94 -21.61 3.04
C ILE A 57 -18.35 -20.76 4.16
N ARG A 58 -18.25 -19.46 3.91
CA ARG A 58 -17.74 -18.47 4.85
C ARG A 58 -18.42 -17.13 4.60
N THR A 59 -18.60 -16.36 5.66
CA THR A 59 -19.10 -14.99 5.58
C THR A 59 -18.35 -14.15 6.59
N GLU A 60 -17.81 -13.03 6.13
CA GLU A 60 -17.06 -12.10 6.96
C GLU A 60 -17.47 -10.67 6.67
N ARG A 61 -17.24 -9.79 7.65
CA ARG A 61 -17.55 -8.36 7.52
C ARG A 61 -16.29 -7.57 7.25
N ILE A 62 -16.35 -6.71 6.24
CA ILE A 62 -15.38 -5.64 6.04
C ILE A 62 -16.01 -4.29 6.40
N VAL A 63 -15.20 -3.35 6.87
CA VAL A 63 -15.61 -1.98 7.15
C VAL A 63 -14.68 -1.02 6.40
N ILE A 64 -15.28 -0.08 5.69
CA ILE A 64 -14.62 0.91 4.84
C ILE A 64 -14.87 2.29 5.42
N ALA A 65 -13.79 2.99 5.77
CA ALA A 65 -13.80 4.42 6.05
C ALA A 65 -13.88 5.22 4.74
N LEU A 66 -14.72 6.26 4.72
CA LEU A 66 -15.00 7.06 3.53
C LEU A 66 -14.67 8.55 3.77
N PHE A 67 -13.95 9.14 2.81
CA PHE A 67 -13.39 10.49 2.88
C PHE A 67 -14.29 11.53 2.19
N GLY A 68 -15.50 11.72 2.70
CA GLY A 68 -16.53 12.56 2.09
C GLY A 68 -16.23 14.06 2.10
N ASP A 69 -15.29 14.55 2.91
CA ASP A 69 -14.83 15.95 2.79
C ASP A 69 -13.93 16.15 1.57
N ILE A 70 -13.22 15.09 1.13
CA ILE A 70 -12.29 15.14 0.00
C ILE A 70 -13.01 14.78 -1.29
N CYS A 71 -13.81 13.71 -1.27
CA CYS A 71 -14.57 13.23 -2.43
C CYS A 71 -16.08 13.19 -2.15
N PRO A 72 -16.74 14.33 -1.88
CA PRO A 72 -18.16 14.39 -1.51
C PRO A 72 -19.09 13.75 -2.54
N MET A 73 -18.90 13.99 -3.83
CA MET A 73 -19.76 13.42 -4.87
C MET A 73 -19.62 11.90 -4.96
N THR A 74 -18.37 11.42 -4.93
CA THR A 74 -18.03 9.99 -5.02
C THR A 74 -18.53 9.24 -3.80
N VAL A 75 -18.29 9.77 -2.60
CA VAL A 75 -18.76 9.18 -1.34
C VAL A 75 -20.28 9.21 -1.29
N THR A 76 -20.93 10.30 -1.70
CA THR A 76 -22.41 10.37 -1.74
C THR A 76 -23.01 9.33 -2.68
N ASN A 77 -22.40 9.10 -3.85
CA ASN A 77 -22.80 8.02 -4.75
C ASN A 77 -22.69 6.65 -4.08
N PHE A 78 -21.52 6.35 -3.51
CA PHE A 78 -21.23 5.09 -2.86
C PHE A 78 -22.18 4.78 -1.69
N ILE A 79 -22.38 5.74 -0.77
CA ILE A 79 -23.24 5.53 0.40
C ILE A 79 -24.72 5.42 0.01
N THR A 80 -25.16 6.12 -1.02
CA THR A 80 -26.55 6.07 -1.48
C THR A 80 -26.88 4.71 -2.08
N ILE A 81 -25.97 4.15 -2.89
CA ILE A 81 -26.11 2.79 -3.43
C ILE A 81 -25.98 1.75 -2.30
N THR A 82 -25.14 2.01 -1.29
CA THR A 82 -25.01 1.13 -0.11
C THR A 82 -26.30 1.06 0.70
N LYS A 83 -26.96 2.20 0.97
CA LYS A 83 -28.27 2.26 1.67
C LYS A 83 -29.41 1.66 0.86
N GLY A 84 -29.29 1.70 -0.46
CA GLY A 84 -30.37 1.36 -1.37
C GLY A 84 -31.15 2.59 -1.79
N LEU A 85 -31.23 2.82 -3.10
CA LEU A 85 -32.09 3.83 -3.72
C LEU A 85 -32.98 3.15 -4.75
N ARG A 86 -34.25 3.56 -4.81
CA ARG A 86 -35.19 3.12 -5.83
C ARG A 86 -35.58 4.32 -6.70
N ARG A 87 -35.35 4.21 -8.00
CA ARG A 87 -35.69 5.24 -8.99
C ARG A 87 -36.57 4.62 -10.07
N GLY A 88 -37.88 4.77 -9.92
CA GLY A 88 -38.86 4.06 -10.75
C GLY A 88 -38.77 2.54 -10.56
N SER A 89 -38.52 1.82 -11.66
CA SER A 89 -38.30 0.36 -11.66
C SER A 89 -36.85 -0.03 -11.32
N GLU A 90 -35.90 0.90 -11.42
CA GLU A 90 -34.48 0.62 -11.16
C GLU A 90 -34.19 0.60 -9.66
N LYS A 91 -33.41 -0.40 -9.23
CA LYS A 91 -32.95 -0.57 -7.84
C LYS A 91 -31.43 -0.43 -7.81
N TYR A 92 -30.95 0.57 -7.09
CA TYR A 92 -29.55 0.84 -6.85
C TYR A 92 -29.20 0.27 -5.49
N LEU A 93 -28.59 -0.91 -5.45
CA LEU A 93 -28.25 -1.55 -4.19
C LEU A 93 -27.04 -2.49 -4.36
N TYR A 94 -26.02 -2.32 -3.52
CA TYR A 94 -24.84 -3.21 -3.53
C TYR A 94 -25.13 -4.61 -2.98
N LYS A 95 -26.13 -4.77 -2.11
CA LYS A 95 -26.59 -6.08 -1.64
C LYS A 95 -26.98 -6.99 -2.81
N GLY A 96 -26.37 -8.17 -2.85
CA GLY A 96 -26.49 -9.18 -3.91
C GLY A 96 -25.49 -9.02 -5.05
N THR A 97 -24.62 -8.00 -5.00
CA THR A 97 -23.64 -7.75 -6.06
C THR A 97 -22.44 -8.69 -5.93
N PRO A 98 -22.02 -9.38 -7.01
CA PRO A 98 -20.87 -10.25 -7.00
C PRO A 98 -19.54 -9.50 -7.18
N PHE A 99 -18.48 -10.07 -6.61
CA PHE A 99 -17.11 -9.75 -7.00
C PHE A 99 -16.81 -10.47 -8.32
N HIS A 100 -16.88 -9.73 -9.41
CA HIS A 100 -16.76 -10.29 -10.77
C HIS A 100 -15.31 -10.35 -11.25
N ARG A 101 -14.39 -9.65 -10.58
CA ARG A 101 -12.98 -9.59 -10.97
C ARG A 101 -12.05 -9.59 -9.75
N ILE A 102 -11.12 -10.54 -9.74
CA ILE A 102 -10.05 -10.70 -8.76
C ILE A 102 -8.74 -10.83 -9.52
N VAL A 103 -7.80 -9.93 -9.25
CA VAL A 103 -6.44 -9.99 -9.77
C VAL A 103 -5.52 -10.13 -8.57
N ARG A 104 -4.91 -11.32 -8.45
CA ARG A 104 -3.97 -11.63 -7.38
C ARG A 104 -2.84 -10.60 -7.35
N ASP A 105 -2.43 -10.22 -6.15
CA ASP A 105 -1.40 -9.20 -5.90
C ASP A 105 -1.72 -7.83 -6.52
N PHE A 106 -3.00 -7.54 -6.78
CA PHE A 106 -3.40 -6.25 -7.33
C PHE A 106 -4.69 -5.72 -6.74
N VAL A 107 -5.85 -6.22 -7.17
CA VAL A 107 -7.15 -5.68 -6.76
C VAL A 107 -8.24 -6.74 -6.72
N ILE A 108 -9.23 -6.51 -5.85
CA ILE A 108 -10.54 -7.16 -5.94
C ILE A 108 -11.60 -6.12 -6.34
N GLN A 109 -12.44 -6.43 -7.33
CA GLN A 109 -13.37 -5.50 -7.95
C GLN A 109 -14.82 -6.01 -7.88
N THR A 110 -15.72 -5.10 -7.56
CA THR A 110 -17.16 -5.35 -7.37
C THR A 110 -17.97 -4.10 -7.76
N GLY A 111 -19.26 -4.07 -7.43
CA GLY A 111 -20.12 -2.89 -7.57
C GLY A 111 -20.91 -2.80 -8.88
N ASP A 112 -20.85 -3.82 -9.74
CA ASP A 112 -21.76 -3.98 -10.88
C ASP A 112 -23.06 -4.64 -10.40
N PHE A 113 -23.97 -3.84 -9.86
CA PHE A 113 -25.27 -4.32 -9.37
C PHE A 113 -26.29 -4.56 -10.50
N THR A 114 -25.99 -4.22 -11.76
CA THR A 114 -26.94 -4.37 -12.88
C THR A 114 -26.75 -5.69 -13.63
N HIS A 115 -25.50 -6.04 -13.99
CA HIS A 115 -25.19 -7.27 -14.72
C HIS A 115 -24.38 -8.25 -13.87
N GLY A 116 -23.52 -7.74 -12.98
CA GLY A 116 -22.68 -8.55 -12.10
C GLY A 116 -21.52 -9.23 -12.81
N ASP A 117 -21.14 -8.76 -14.01
CA ASP A 117 -20.04 -9.30 -14.81
C ASP A 117 -18.97 -8.24 -15.15
N GLY A 118 -19.18 -7.00 -14.72
CA GLY A 118 -18.27 -5.89 -14.97
C GLY A 118 -18.58 -5.15 -16.27
N THR A 119 -19.69 -5.42 -16.97
CA THR A 119 -20.16 -4.62 -18.12
C THR A 119 -21.12 -3.51 -17.71
N GLY A 120 -21.69 -3.61 -16.51
CA GLY A 120 -22.74 -2.74 -16.02
C GLY A 120 -22.32 -1.73 -14.96
N GLY A 121 -23.28 -1.41 -14.10
CA GLY A 121 -23.15 -0.42 -13.04
C GLY A 121 -23.52 1.00 -13.49
N LYS A 122 -24.21 1.72 -12.59
CA LYS A 122 -24.70 3.08 -12.82
C LYS A 122 -24.54 3.91 -11.56
N SER A 123 -24.26 5.19 -11.72
CA SER A 123 -24.22 6.13 -10.60
C SER A 123 -25.62 6.66 -10.25
N ILE A 124 -25.74 7.30 -9.09
CA ILE A 124 -26.98 8.01 -8.72
C ILE A 124 -27.23 9.25 -9.59
N TYR A 125 -26.18 9.78 -10.23
CA TYR A 125 -26.22 11.00 -11.06
C TYR A 125 -26.54 10.71 -12.53
N GLY A 126 -26.59 9.44 -12.94
CA GLY A 126 -26.69 9.03 -14.34
C GLY A 126 -25.89 7.74 -14.58
N ASP A 127 -25.72 7.34 -15.84
CA ASP A 127 -24.93 6.12 -16.14
C ASP A 127 -23.48 6.27 -15.68
N LYS A 128 -22.88 7.45 -15.87
CA LYS A 128 -21.51 7.79 -15.49
C LYS A 128 -21.42 9.20 -14.87
N PHE A 129 -20.38 9.46 -14.09
CA PHE A 129 -20.03 10.78 -13.56
C PHE A 129 -18.52 11.06 -13.65
N ILE A 130 -18.16 12.34 -13.59
CA ILE A 130 -16.80 12.87 -13.77
C ILE A 130 -15.83 12.40 -12.68
N ASP A 131 -14.53 12.46 -12.96
CA ASP A 131 -13.48 12.28 -11.95
C ASP A 131 -13.45 13.51 -11.03
N GLU A 132 -13.74 13.30 -9.74
CA GLU A 132 -13.93 14.41 -8.80
C GLU A 132 -12.61 15.10 -8.44
N ASN A 133 -11.61 14.34 -8.00
CA ASN A 133 -10.24 14.78 -7.80
C ASN A 133 -9.31 13.55 -7.68
N PHE A 134 -8.00 13.81 -7.70
CA PHE A 134 -6.96 12.79 -7.52
C PHE A 134 -6.09 13.09 -6.31
N ILE A 135 -6.66 13.68 -5.25
CA ILE A 135 -5.90 14.06 -4.04
C ILE A 135 -5.39 12.82 -3.29
N LEU A 136 -6.17 11.75 -3.30
CA LEU A 136 -5.87 10.51 -2.59
C LEU A 136 -5.04 9.55 -3.47
N SER A 137 -3.96 9.02 -2.91
CA SER A 137 -3.05 8.08 -3.58
C SER A 137 -3.23 6.65 -3.10
N HIS A 138 -3.03 5.70 -4.00
CA HIS A 138 -3.02 4.27 -3.77
C HIS A 138 -1.66 3.79 -3.23
N ARG A 139 -1.12 4.50 -2.24
CA ARG A 139 0.25 4.29 -1.72
C ARG A 139 0.45 3.00 -0.89
N SER A 140 -0.63 2.33 -0.52
CA SER A 140 -0.58 1.12 0.31
C SER A 140 -1.66 0.11 -0.11
N PRO A 141 -1.70 -1.09 0.48
CA PRO A 141 -2.89 -1.93 0.44
C PRO A 141 -4.10 -1.29 1.14
N GLY A 142 -5.29 -1.75 0.79
CA GLY A 142 -6.55 -1.45 1.47
C GLY A 142 -7.25 -0.16 1.01
N TRP A 143 -6.74 0.54 0.00
CA TRP A 143 -7.43 1.70 -0.57
C TRP A 143 -8.62 1.26 -1.40
N VAL A 144 -9.70 2.03 -1.29
CA VAL A 144 -10.96 1.84 -2.02
C VAL A 144 -11.10 2.94 -3.05
N SER A 145 -11.30 2.54 -4.30
CA SER A 145 -11.26 3.45 -5.44
C SER A 145 -12.26 3.07 -6.53
N MET A 146 -12.69 4.06 -7.31
CA MET A 146 -13.69 3.87 -8.36
C MET A 146 -13.08 3.17 -9.57
N ALA A 147 -13.75 2.13 -10.06
CA ALA A 147 -13.45 1.55 -11.36
C ALA A 147 -14.10 2.43 -12.46
N ASN A 148 -13.35 2.66 -13.53
CA ASN A 148 -13.78 3.42 -14.69
C ASN A 148 -13.31 2.74 -15.98
N TYR A 149 -13.78 3.23 -17.13
CA TYR A 149 -13.41 2.79 -18.48
C TYR A 149 -12.64 3.88 -19.22
N GLY A 150 -11.88 4.69 -18.47
CA GLY A 150 -11.26 5.92 -18.94
C GLY A 150 -11.79 7.15 -18.19
N LYS A 151 -11.24 8.30 -18.56
CA LYS A 151 -11.52 9.58 -17.90
C LYS A 151 -13.02 9.88 -17.83
N ASP A 152 -13.48 10.36 -16.68
CA ASP A 152 -14.84 10.83 -16.42
C ASP A 152 -15.93 9.75 -16.62
N THR A 153 -15.58 8.47 -16.39
CA THR A 153 -16.51 7.33 -16.54
C THR A 153 -16.74 6.55 -15.24
N ASN A 154 -16.79 7.25 -14.10
CA ASN A 154 -17.12 6.63 -12.82
C ASN A 154 -18.59 6.20 -12.79
N GLY A 155 -18.90 5.02 -12.27
CA GLY A 155 -20.27 4.50 -12.19
C GLY A 155 -20.61 4.04 -10.78
N SER A 156 -20.80 2.73 -10.62
CA SER A 156 -20.98 2.10 -9.31
C SER A 156 -19.92 1.07 -8.97
N GLN A 157 -19.08 0.71 -9.94
CA GLN A 157 -18.03 -0.27 -9.74
C GLN A 157 -16.87 0.35 -8.96
N TRP A 158 -16.31 -0.43 -8.04
CA TRP A 158 -15.22 -0.03 -7.18
C TRP A 158 -14.32 -1.24 -6.89
N PHE A 159 -13.08 -0.96 -6.49
CA PHE A 159 -12.11 -1.98 -6.16
C PHE A 159 -11.38 -1.66 -4.86
N ILE A 160 -10.81 -2.70 -4.25
CA ILE A 160 -9.92 -2.61 -3.10
C ILE A 160 -8.51 -3.02 -3.56
N THR A 161 -7.50 -2.22 -3.22
CA THR A 161 -6.09 -2.56 -3.52
C THR A 161 -5.55 -3.61 -2.54
N LEU A 162 -4.83 -4.60 -3.06
CA LEU A 162 -4.10 -5.61 -2.28
C LEU A 162 -2.63 -5.23 -2.09
N VAL A 163 -2.09 -4.39 -2.96
CA VAL A 163 -0.72 -3.88 -2.95
C VAL A 163 -0.71 -2.35 -3.16
N PRO A 164 0.40 -1.65 -2.84
CA PRO A 164 0.60 -0.29 -3.33
C PRO A 164 0.46 -0.23 -4.86
N ALA A 165 -0.37 0.66 -5.37
CA ALA A 165 -0.73 0.75 -6.78
C ALA A 165 -0.71 2.20 -7.30
N ARG A 166 0.39 2.93 -7.05
CA ARG A 166 0.53 4.35 -7.40
C ARG A 166 0.36 4.66 -8.89
N TRP A 167 0.51 3.67 -9.77
CA TRP A 167 0.21 3.84 -11.21
C TRP A 167 -1.27 4.12 -11.50
N LEU A 168 -2.17 3.90 -10.55
CA LEU A 168 -3.58 4.26 -10.63
C LEU A 168 -3.86 5.71 -10.21
N ASP A 169 -2.86 6.39 -9.62
CA ASP A 169 -2.98 7.78 -9.21
C ASP A 169 -3.15 8.67 -10.46
N GLY A 170 -4.01 9.68 -10.37
CA GLY A 170 -4.39 10.53 -11.51
C GLY A 170 -5.34 9.88 -12.52
N HIS A 171 -5.66 8.58 -12.36
CA HIS A 171 -6.52 7.84 -13.29
C HIS A 171 -7.77 7.28 -12.61
N HIS A 172 -7.70 6.94 -11.32
CA HIS A 172 -8.81 6.41 -10.54
C HIS A 172 -9.03 7.26 -9.29
N VAL A 173 -10.28 7.61 -9.03
CA VAL A 173 -10.66 8.40 -7.84
C VAL A 173 -10.68 7.48 -6.62
N ALA A 174 -9.64 7.55 -5.80
CA ALA A 174 -9.65 6.97 -4.45
C ALA A 174 -10.58 7.79 -3.55
N PHE A 175 -11.37 7.12 -2.72
CA PHE A 175 -12.38 7.78 -1.88
C PHE A 175 -12.59 7.13 -0.51
N GLY A 176 -11.94 5.99 -0.25
CA GLY A 176 -12.06 5.30 1.03
C GLY A 176 -10.89 4.34 1.30
N ARG A 177 -10.95 3.70 2.47
CA ARG A 177 -9.96 2.73 2.93
C ARG A 177 -10.61 1.66 3.80
N VAL A 178 -10.22 0.40 3.64
CA VAL A 178 -10.60 -0.68 4.55
C VAL A 178 -9.94 -0.48 5.91
N ILE A 179 -10.76 -0.35 6.96
CA ILE A 179 -10.31 -0.18 8.35
C ILE A 179 -10.48 -1.45 9.19
N SER A 180 -11.29 -2.41 8.72
CA SER A 180 -11.49 -3.71 9.36
C SER A 180 -11.79 -4.77 8.31
N GLY A 181 -11.30 -5.99 8.53
CA GLY A 181 -11.50 -7.14 7.66
C GLY A 181 -10.51 -7.24 6.49
N MET A 182 -9.35 -6.55 6.56
CA MET A 182 -8.34 -6.60 5.51
C MET A 182 -7.75 -8.02 5.31
N ASP A 183 -7.60 -8.81 6.38
CA ASP A 183 -7.15 -10.21 6.27
C ASP A 183 -8.08 -11.04 5.39
N PHE A 184 -9.40 -10.79 5.49
CA PHE A 184 -10.39 -11.43 4.64
C PHE A 184 -10.31 -10.93 3.19
N VAL A 185 -10.04 -9.63 2.97
CA VAL A 185 -9.79 -9.09 1.62
C VAL A 185 -8.58 -9.77 0.97
N TYR A 186 -7.50 -10.00 1.71
CA TYR A 186 -6.34 -10.75 1.23
C TYR A 186 -6.70 -12.19 0.86
N GLU A 187 -7.47 -12.88 1.69
CA GLU A 187 -7.97 -14.22 1.40
C GLU A 187 -8.82 -14.27 0.12
N LEU A 188 -9.69 -13.26 -0.09
CA LEU A 188 -10.43 -13.13 -1.34
C LEU A 188 -9.48 -12.94 -2.53
N GLY A 189 -8.43 -12.14 -2.37
CA GLY A 189 -7.39 -11.91 -3.39
C GLY A 189 -6.62 -13.17 -3.81
N GLU A 190 -6.46 -14.14 -2.90
CA GLU A 190 -5.76 -15.40 -3.16
C GLU A 190 -6.63 -16.46 -3.85
N MET A 191 -7.94 -16.23 -3.97
CA MET A 191 -8.87 -17.21 -4.54
C MET A 191 -8.54 -17.58 -5.98
N GLU A 192 -8.80 -18.84 -6.31
CA GLU A 192 -8.59 -19.33 -7.67
C GLU A 192 -9.55 -18.67 -8.65
N THR A 193 -8.99 -18.17 -9.76
CA THR A 193 -9.75 -17.68 -10.91
C THR A 193 -9.80 -18.72 -12.02
N PHE A 194 -10.73 -18.57 -12.97
CA PHE A 194 -10.71 -19.39 -14.18
C PHE A 194 -9.45 -19.10 -15.00
N LYS A 195 -8.84 -20.15 -15.56
CA LYS A 195 -7.56 -20.07 -16.27
C LYS A 195 -7.61 -19.00 -17.37
N GLY A 196 -6.66 -18.06 -17.33
CA GLY A 196 -6.56 -16.96 -18.29
C GLY A 196 -7.57 -15.83 -18.07
N THR A 197 -8.30 -15.83 -16.95
CA THR A 197 -9.27 -14.79 -16.61
C THR A 197 -9.06 -14.29 -15.18
N SER A 198 -9.67 -13.16 -14.86
CA SER A 198 -9.75 -12.62 -13.50
C SER A 198 -11.07 -13.00 -12.80
N ILE A 199 -11.86 -13.91 -13.36
CA ILE A 199 -13.17 -14.28 -12.81
C ILE A 199 -12.96 -15.35 -11.72
N PRO A 200 -13.42 -15.13 -10.48
CA PRO A 200 -13.27 -16.12 -9.42
C PRO A 200 -14.07 -17.39 -9.71
N LYS A 201 -13.49 -18.57 -9.41
CA LYS A 201 -14.19 -19.85 -9.56
C LYS A 201 -15.34 -20.01 -8.58
N ARG A 202 -15.13 -19.54 -7.34
CA ARG A 202 -16.15 -19.50 -6.31
C ARG A 202 -17.00 -18.25 -6.48
N TYR A 203 -18.27 -18.37 -6.10
CA TYR A 203 -19.18 -17.24 -6.14
C TYR A 203 -19.01 -16.39 -4.88
N ILE A 204 -18.52 -15.17 -5.05
CA ILE A 204 -18.28 -14.23 -3.96
C ILE A 204 -19.23 -13.06 -4.15
N ALA A 205 -20.00 -12.71 -3.13
CA ALA A 205 -20.98 -11.63 -3.23
C ALA A 205 -21.16 -10.87 -1.91
N ILE A 206 -21.65 -9.64 -2.03
CA ILE A 206 -22.10 -8.82 -0.90
C ILE A 206 -23.46 -9.34 -0.45
N ASP A 207 -23.52 -10.10 0.63
CA ASP A 207 -24.78 -10.63 1.18
C ASP A 207 -25.61 -9.55 1.85
N ASP A 208 -24.96 -8.58 2.49
CA ASP A 208 -25.61 -7.43 3.10
C ASP A 208 -24.64 -6.26 3.23
N CYS A 209 -25.17 -5.03 3.24
CA CYS A 209 -24.36 -3.82 3.39
C CYS A 209 -25.15 -2.69 4.05
N GLY A 210 -24.44 -1.76 4.66
CA GLY A 210 -25.05 -0.59 5.30
C GLY A 210 -24.01 0.40 5.77
N LEU A 211 -24.46 1.41 6.52
CA LEU A 211 -23.58 2.39 7.15
C LEU A 211 -23.59 2.21 8.67
N ASN A 212 -22.47 2.53 9.31
CA ASN A 212 -22.41 2.67 10.75
C ASN A 212 -22.92 4.06 11.18
N GLU A 213 -23.54 4.13 12.35
CA GLU A 213 -23.75 5.40 13.04
C GLU A 213 -22.43 5.83 13.68
N MET A 214 -21.94 7.00 13.30
CA MET A 214 -20.64 7.48 13.73
C MET A 214 -20.58 9.00 13.75
N THR A 215 -19.62 9.55 14.48
CA THR A 215 -19.22 10.95 14.39
C THR A 215 -17.92 11.06 13.60
N LYS A 216 -17.75 12.16 12.87
CA LYS A 216 -16.52 12.44 12.11
C LYS A 216 -15.30 12.33 13.02
N TYR A 217 -14.29 11.57 12.58
CA TYR A 217 -13.04 11.38 13.33
C TYR A 217 -11.83 11.40 12.39
N GLU A 218 -10.65 11.65 12.96
CA GLU A 218 -9.38 11.62 12.24
C GLU A 218 -8.84 10.18 12.22
N LEU A 219 -8.59 9.63 11.04
CA LEU A 219 -8.03 8.28 10.90
C LEU A 219 -6.56 8.30 11.35
N SER A 220 -6.21 7.44 12.31
CA SER A 220 -4.84 7.38 12.82
C SER A 220 -3.87 6.89 11.75
N TYR A 221 -2.61 7.34 11.81
CA TYR A 221 -1.55 6.87 10.91
C TYR A 221 -1.34 5.35 10.95
N GLU A 222 -1.56 4.72 12.11
CA GLU A 222 -1.50 3.26 12.27
C GLU A 222 -2.61 2.54 11.50
N GLN A 223 -3.79 3.15 11.36
CA GLN A 223 -4.88 2.62 10.54
C GLN A 223 -4.70 2.95 9.05
N LEU A 224 -3.93 4.00 8.72
CA LEU A 224 -3.52 4.39 7.36
C LEU A 224 -2.36 3.56 6.80
N GLY A 225 -1.66 2.77 7.61
CA GLY A 225 -0.59 1.88 7.20
C GLY A 225 -0.88 0.45 7.63
N SER A 226 -1.24 -0.44 6.70
CA SER A 226 -1.24 -1.87 7.01
C SER A 226 0.19 -2.27 7.38
N TYR A 227 0.33 -3.24 8.30
CA TYR A 227 1.55 -3.76 8.94
C TYR A 227 2.87 -3.79 8.14
N THR A 228 2.83 -3.77 6.81
CA THR A 228 3.96 -3.75 5.88
C THR A 228 4.66 -2.39 5.79
N ASP A 229 3.94 -1.27 5.93
CA ASP A 229 4.55 0.07 5.87
C ASP A 229 5.25 0.44 7.18
N LEU A 230 4.83 -0.16 8.30
CA LEU A 230 5.33 0.12 9.66
C LEU A 230 6.76 -0.35 9.91
N ALA A 231 7.28 -1.33 9.16
CA ALA A 231 8.66 -1.80 9.33
C ALA A 231 9.65 -0.95 8.53
N ALA A 232 9.30 -0.59 7.30
CA ALA A 232 10.16 0.23 6.43
C ALA A 232 10.17 1.71 6.83
N THR A 233 9.02 2.27 7.24
CA THR A 233 8.95 3.70 7.59
C THR A 233 9.33 4.03 9.03
N LYS A 234 9.31 3.07 9.97
CA LYS A 234 9.53 3.39 11.39
C LYS A 234 11.00 3.68 11.70
N GLU A 235 11.94 2.92 11.16
CA GLU A 235 13.37 3.16 11.34
C GLU A 235 13.79 4.48 10.66
N GLU A 236 13.36 4.70 9.41
CA GLU A 236 13.65 5.94 8.68
C GLU A 236 12.99 7.17 9.29
N ARG A 237 11.75 7.05 9.80
CA ARG A 237 11.05 8.12 10.51
C ARG A 237 11.64 8.35 11.88
N ASP A 238 12.10 7.32 12.60
CA ASP A 238 12.79 7.47 13.88
C ASP A 238 14.17 8.12 13.67
N HIS A 239 14.91 7.78 12.61
CA HIS A 239 16.17 8.41 12.24
C HIS A 239 15.98 9.86 11.78
N GLY A 240 15.01 10.09 10.90
CA GLY A 240 14.61 11.43 10.45
C GLY A 240 14.11 12.30 11.61
N LYS A 241 13.35 11.74 12.56
CA LYS A 241 12.87 12.44 13.75
C LYS A 241 13.99 12.71 14.76
N LYS A 242 14.89 11.76 15.02
CA LYS A 242 16.10 12.00 15.84
C LYS A 242 16.93 13.15 15.25
N LEU A 243 17.06 13.20 13.92
CA LEU A 243 17.81 14.24 13.21
C LEU A 243 17.07 15.58 13.25
N LEU A 244 15.75 15.60 13.04
CA LEU A 244 14.91 16.79 13.14
C LEU A 244 14.89 17.37 14.57
N ASP A 245 14.73 16.52 15.59
CA ASP A 245 14.73 16.91 17.00
C ASP A 245 16.10 17.48 17.40
N PHE A 246 17.19 16.93 16.85
CA PHE A 246 18.55 17.43 17.07
C PHE A 246 18.80 18.81 16.43
N TYR A 247 18.33 19.04 15.19
CA TYR A 247 18.55 20.29 14.45
C TYR A 247 17.54 21.41 14.76
N ASN A 248 16.29 21.07 15.11
CA ASN A 248 15.26 22.04 15.52
C ASN A 248 15.64 22.79 16.80
N VAL A 249 16.40 22.15 17.70
CA VAL A 249 16.93 22.79 18.91
C VAL A 249 18.00 23.85 18.57
N ARG A 250 18.51 23.89 17.33
CA ARG A 250 19.67 24.72 16.92
C ARG A 250 19.42 25.70 15.78
N ASN A 251 18.19 25.83 15.28
CA ASN A 251 17.83 26.78 14.20
C ASN A 251 18.76 26.68 12.96
N ARG A 252 19.02 25.46 12.47
CA ARG A 252 19.79 25.23 11.23
C ARG A 252 18.89 24.66 10.12
N GLU A 253 19.20 25.01 8.87
CA GLU A 253 18.47 24.61 7.67
C GLU A 253 19.02 23.28 7.12
N LEU A 254 18.13 22.34 6.76
CA LEU A 254 18.49 21.02 6.21
C LEU A 254 18.28 21.01 4.69
N LEU A 255 19.26 20.51 3.94
CA LEU A 255 19.15 20.28 2.51
C LEU A 255 19.14 18.78 2.23
N PHE A 256 18.09 18.31 1.57
CA PHE A 256 17.98 16.92 1.11
C PHE A 256 18.45 16.82 -0.34
N TYR A 257 19.15 15.75 -0.66
CA TYR A 257 19.58 15.43 -2.03
C TYR A 257 19.02 14.08 -2.44
N ASP A 258 18.49 13.99 -3.66
CA ASP A 258 18.03 12.74 -4.24
C ASP A 258 19.22 11.92 -4.75
N VAL A 259 19.30 10.65 -4.33
CA VAL A 259 20.30 9.70 -4.83
C VAL A 259 19.68 8.93 -5.98
N LYS A 260 20.26 9.06 -7.19
CA LYS A 260 19.81 8.30 -8.37
C LYS A 260 20.20 6.82 -8.22
N VAL A 261 19.21 5.93 -8.31
CA VAL A 261 19.42 4.47 -8.38
C VAL A 261 19.53 4.06 -9.84
N ASP A 262 20.50 3.20 -10.18
CA ASP A 262 20.67 2.64 -11.52
C ASP A 262 19.54 1.64 -11.82
N GLU A 263 18.73 1.92 -12.86
CA GLU A 263 17.48 1.23 -13.19
C GLU A 263 17.68 -0.22 -13.69
N THR A 264 18.92 -0.66 -13.88
CA THR A 264 19.24 -1.94 -14.52
C THR A 264 19.25 -3.16 -13.56
N ALA A 265 18.97 -2.99 -12.27
CA ALA A 265 19.15 -4.03 -11.26
C ALA A 265 17.90 -4.89 -10.92
N ALA A 266 16.73 -4.57 -11.47
CA ALA A 266 15.47 -5.19 -11.04
C ALA A 266 15.00 -6.33 -11.97
N THR A 267 15.61 -7.51 -11.88
CA THR A 267 15.01 -8.76 -12.36
C THR A 267 15.06 -9.85 -11.30
N MET A 268 13.95 -10.59 -11.14
CA MET A 268 13.70 -11.60 -10.10
C MET A 268 14.64 -12.82 -10.10
N GLU A 269 15.54 -12.95 -11.08
CA GLU A 269 16.39 -14.13 -11.26
C GLU A 269 17.72 -14.08 -10.48
N ASP A 270 18.15 -12.93 -9.97
CA ASP A 270 19.52 -12.74 -9.49
C ASP A 270 19.59 -12.09 -8.11
N LEU A 271 19.27 -12.87 -7.07
CA LEU A 271 19.25 -12.46 -5.65
C LEU A 271 20.53 -11.72 -5.22
N THR A 272 21.67 -12.16 -5.75
CA THR A 272 23.00 -11.59 -5.49
C THR A 272 23.09 -10.14 -5.97
N LYS A 273 22.52 -9.80 -7.14
CA LYS A 273 22.54 -8.44 -7.68
C LYS A 273 21.66 -7.48 -6.87
N MET A 274 20.52 -7.95 -6.38
CA MET A 274 19.66 -7.14 -5.50
C MET A 274 20.36 -6.80 -4.19
N ILE A 275 21.05 -7.77 -3.58
CA ILE A 275 21.78 -7.55 -2.33
C ILE A 275 23.00 -6.65 -2.56
N GLN A 276 23.70 -6.79 -3.69
CA GLN A 276 24.81 -5.91 -4.06
C GLN A 276 24.36 -4.47 -4.32
N ALA A 277 23.18 -4.26 -4.93
CA ALA A 277 22.61 -2.93 -5.11
C ALA A 277 22.24 -2.29 -3.75
N ALA A 278 21.69 -3.08 -2.83
CA ALA A 278 21.40 -2.63 -1.46
C ALA A 278 22.67 -2.30 -0.67
N GLU A 279 23.73 -3.12 -0.78
CA GLU A 279 25.04 -2.85 -0.17
C GLU A 279 25.64 -1.53 -0.70
N TYR A 280 25.53 -1.29 -2.02
CA TYR A 280 26.00 -0.05 -2.63
C TYR A 280 25.29 1.17 -2.05
N MET A 281 23.97 1.10 -1.83
CA MET A 281 23.19 2.19 -1.25
C MET A 281 23.55 2.48 0.22
N GLU A 282 23.68 1.47 1.11
CA GLU A 282 24.15 1.72 2.50
C GLU A 282 25.52 2.39 2.47
N ARG A 283 26.39 1.96 1.56
CA ARG A 283 27.73 2.51 1.51
C ARG A 283 27.72 3.99 1.14
N GLN A 284 26.85 4.41 0.22
CA GLN A 284 26.67 5.83 -0.11
C GLN A 284 26.13 6.63 1.07
N VAL A 285 25.14 6.10 1.82
CA VAL A 285 24.61 6.76 3.02
C VAL A 285 25.69 6.90 4.10
N TYR A 286 26.46 5.84 4.33
CA TYR A 286 27.58 5.84 5.27
C TYR A 286 28.66 6.85 4.90
N ASP A 287 29.05 6.92 3.62
CA ASP A 287 30.05 7.87 3.13
C ASP A 287 29.56 9.32 3.32
N ASN A 288 28.29 9.61 3.02
CA ASN A 288 27.68 10.93 3.27
C ASN A 288 27.66 11.29 4.76
N LEU A 289 27.34 10.35 5.66
CA LEU A 289 27.37 10.59 7.10
C LEU A 289 28.80 10.90 7.61
N ILE A 290 29.82 10.28 7.02
CA ILE A 290 31.22 10.62 7.30
C ILE A 290 31.53 12.05 6.85
N GLU A 291 31.07 12.48 5.68
CA GLU A 291 31.27 13.86 5.21
C GLU A 291 30.62 14.87 6.14
N VAL A 292 29.38 14.63 6.57
CA VAL A 292 28.69 15.51 7.53
C VAL A 292 29.42 15.54 8.87
N ARG A 293 29.90 14.39 9.37
CA ARG A 293 30.71 14.31 10.59
C ARG A 293 32.00 15.13 10.45
N LEU A 294 32.71 15.01 9.32
CA LEU A 294 33.97 15.73 9.08
C LEU A 294 33.73 17.23 9.00
N ALA A 295 32.69 17.66 8.29
CA ALA A 295 32.28 19.07 8.23
C ALA A 295 31.96 19.62 9.63
N ALA A 296 31.18 18.87 10.42
CA ALA A 296 30.86 19.24 11.80
C ALA A 296 32.12 19.33 12.69
N HIS A 297 33.09 18.43 12.50
CA HIS A 297 34.35 18.48 13.25
C HIS A 297 35.20 19.70 12.90
N ILE A 298 35.26 20.07 11.61
CA ILE A 298 35.98 21.26 11.12
C ILE A 298 35.33 22.54 11.70
N GLU A 299 34.00 22.59 11.75
CA GLU A 299 33.24 23.67 12.37
C GLU A 299 33.29 23.67 13.91
N LYS A 300 33.96 22.68 14.52
CA LYS A 300 34.01 22.45 15.97
C LYS A 300 32.63 22.21 16.60
N ASP A 301 31.67 21.70 15.83
CA ASP A 301 30.36 21.24 16.30
C ASP A 301 30.46 19.81 16.84
N TYR A 302 31.20 19.66 17.94
CA TYR A 302 31.40 18.37 18.62
C TYR A 302 30.11 17.66 19.03
N PRO A 303 29.03 18.35 19.42
CA PRO A 303 27.75 17.69 19.68
C PRO A 303 27.14 17.00 18.44
N THR A 304 27.28 17.60 17.25
CA THR A 304 26.82 16.97 15.98
C THR A 304 27.70 15.78 15.62
N VAL A 305 29.02 15.91 15.83
CA VAL A 305 29.95 14.78 15.68
C VAL A 305 29.54 13.60 16.58
N HIS A 306 29.29 13.85 17.86
CA HIS A 306 28.88 12.81 18.82
C HIS A 306 27.54 12.17 18.45
N PHE A 307 26.56 12.97 18.00
CA PHE A 307 25.25 12.45 17.57
C PHE A 307 25.39 11.53 16.35
N ILE A 308 26.12 11.96 15.32
CA ILE A 308 26.33 11.16 14.12
C ILE A 308 27.10 9.86 14.44
N GLU A 309 28.13 9.92 15.29
CA GLU A 309 28.90 8.74 15.69
C GLU A 309 28.07 7.73 16.49
N SER A 310 27.34 8.18 17.51
CA SER A 310 26.67 7.30 18.47
C SER A 310 25.25 6.86 18.07
N GLN A 311 24.60 7.57 17.15
CA GLN A 311 23.21 7.29 16.78
C GLN A 311 23.02 6.89 15.33
N MET A 312 24.01 7.12 14.45
CA MET A 312 23.85 6.83 13.03
C MET A 312 24.98 5.92 12.50
N LEU A 313 26.25 6.30 12.68
CA LEU A 313 27.38 5.53 12.15
C LEU A 313 27.51 4.14 12.80
N GLU A 314 27.20 3.99 14.10
CA GLU A 314 27.25 2.68 14.79
C GLU A 314 26.21 1.69 14.23
N GLU A 315 24.99 2.17 13.98
CA GLU A 315 23.90 1.38 13.40
C GLU A 315 24.22 1.01 11.94
N GLN A 316 24.69 1.96 11.14
CA GLN A 316 25.08 1.78 9.75
C GLN A 316 26.27 0.80 9.59
N THR A 317 27.27 0.88 10.48
CA THR A 317 28.41 -0.06 10.50
C THR A 317 27.95 -1.48 10.79
N THR A 318 26.98 -1.64 11.69
CA THR A 318 26.39 -2.94 12.04
C THR A 318 25.59 -3.52 10.87
N ALA A 319 24.83 -2.68 10.16
CA ALA A 319 24.08 -3.06 8.97
C ALA A 319 25.00 -3.50 7.82
N LEU A 320 26.04 -2.70 7.51
CA LEU A 320 27.04 -3.01 6.48
C LEU A 320 27.76 -4.33 6.76
N LYS A 321 28.18 -4.55 8.01
CA LYS A 321 28.83 -5.81 8.43
C LYS A 321 27.89 -7.01 8.25
N TYR A 322 26.61 -6.85 8.57
CA TYR A 322 25.62 -7.90 8.42
C TYR A 322 25.39 -8.28 6.95
N MET A 323 25.24 -7.31 6.04
CA MET A 323 25.06 -7.61 4.62
C MET A 323 26.31 -8.22 4.00
N TYR A 324 27.50 -7.74 4.39
CA TYR A 324 28.75 -8.33 3.93
C TYR A 324 28.86 -9.81 4.33
N ASP A 325 28.49 -10.15 5.57
CA ASP A 325 28.43 -11.53 6.03
C ASP A 325 27.37 -12.34 5.27
N LEU A 326 26.24 -11.72 4.92
CA LEU A 326 25.17 -12.36 4.15
C LEU A 326 25.61 -12.65 2.70
N VAL A 327 26.21 -11.69 2.00
CA VAL A 327 26.75 -11.86 0.65
C VAL A 327 27.79 -12.99 0.63
N LYS A 328 28.75 -12.98 1.56
CA LYS A 328 29.74 -14.05 1.66
C LYS A 328 29.15 -15.42 1.94
N ARG A 329 28.06 -15.49 2.71
CA ARG A 329 27.34 -16.75 2.98
C ARG A 329 26.59 -17.24 1.75
N ILE A 330 26.06 -16.34 0.93
CA ILE A 330 25.39 -16.66 -0.33
C ILE A 330 26.41 -17.15 -1.37
N GLU A 331 27.53 -16.45 -1.54
CA GLU A 331 28.61 -16.85 -2.45
C GLU A 331 29.21 -18.22 -2.11
N ARG A 332 29.29 -18.57 -0.81
CA ARG A 332 29.82 -19.87 -0.36
C ARG A 332 28.85 -21.04 -0.57
N ASN A 333 27.57 -20.78 -0.76
CA ASN A 333 26.52 -21.80 -0.83
C ASN A 333 25.73 -21.75 -2.15
N SER A 334 26.27 -21.07 -3.17
CA SER A 334 25.60 -20.81 -4.46
C SER A 334 25.06 -22.07 -5.15
N ASP A 335 25.69 -23.23 -4.92
CA ASP A 335 25.34 -24.50 -5.54
C ASP A 335 24.23 -25.28 -4.82
N ASN A 336 23.77 -24.81 -3.65
CA ASN A 336 22.83 -25.53 -2.79
C ASN A 336 21.72 -24.62 -2.24
N SER A 337 20.80 -24.23 -3.14
CA SER A 337 19.68 -23.31 -2.90
C SER A 337 18.78 -23.68 -1.71
N THR A 338 18.63 -24.98 -1.41
CA THR A 338 17.84 -25.48 -0.28
C THR A 338 18.48 -25.18 1.09
N ILE A 339 19.80 -25.26 1.17
CA ILE A 339 20.57 -24.95 2.40
C ILE A 339 20.51 -23.45 2.67
N LEU A 340 20.61 -22.64 1.61
CA LEU A 340 20.42 -21.18 1.66
C LEU A 340 19.09 -20.77 2.31
N LEU A 341 17.99 -21.36 1.86
CA LEU A 341 16.64 -21.09 2.40
C LEU A 341 16.50 -21.54 3.86
N GLN A 342 17.03 -22.71 4.24
CA GLN A 342 16.96 -23.22 5.61
C GLN A 342 17.84 -22.42 6.59
N MET A 343 19.00 -21.94 6.14
CA MET A 343 19.89 -21.10 6.94
C MET A 343 19.30 -19.71 7.17
N MET A 344 18.67 -19.12 6.14
CA MET A 344 17.94 -17.85 6.27
C MET A 344 16.77 -17.96 7.27
N ASP A 345 16.00 -19.06 7.24
CA ASP A 345 14.92 -19.31 8.21
C ASP A 345 15.44 -19.47 9.66
N GLN A 346 16.59 -20.12 9.86
CA GLN A 346 17.20 -20.25 11.20
C GLN A 346 17.70 -18.92 11.78
N ASP A 347 18.29 -18.04 10.97
CA ASP A 347 18.75 -16.73 11.42
C ASP A 347 17.57 -15.79 11.73
N LEU A 348 16.45 -15.92 11.01
CA LEU A 348 15.19 -15.23 11.30
C LEU A 348 14.64 -15.63 12.68
N ARG A 349 14.62 -16.93 13.00
CA ARG A 349 14.15 -17.44 14.30
C ARG A 349 15.02 -16.98 15.47
N LYS A 350 16.35 -16.92 15.30
CA LYS A 350 17.26 -16.45 16.36
C LYS A 350 17.09 -14.95 16.68
N LYS A 351 16.72 -14.13 15.69
CA LYS A 351 16.46 -12.69 15.89
C LYS A 351 15.10 -12.42 16.57
N GLN A 352 14.07 -13.24 16.32
CA GLN A 352 12.79 -13.12 17.03
C GLN A 352 12.89 -13.43 18.55
N VAL A 353 13.87 -14.26 18.95
CA VAL A 353 14.08 -14.65 20.35
C VAL A 353 14.87 -13.61 21.16
N LYS A 354 15.54 -12.66 20.51
CA LYS A 354 16.26 -11.55 21.17
C LYS A 354 15.46 -10.24 21.13
N LYS A 355 14.30 -10.22 21.78
CA LYS A 355 13.74 -8.99 22.35
C LYS A 355 13.46 -9.25 23.83
N PRO A 356 14.17 -8.59 24.77
CA PRO A 356 13.70 -8.49 26.14
C PRO A 356 12.39 -7.68 26.21
#